data_AF-L0REN6-F1
#
_entry.id   AF-L0REN6-F1
#
_cell.length_a   1.000
_cell.length_b   1.000
_cell.length_c   1.000
_cell.angle_alpha   90.00
_cell.angle_beta   90.00
_cell.angle_gamma   90.00
#
_symmetry.space_group_name_H-M   'P 1'
#
loop_
_entity.id
_entity.type
_entity.pdbx_description
1 polymer ?
#
loop_
_entity_poly.entity_id
_entity_poly.type
_entity_poly.pdbx_seq_one_letter_code
_entity_poly.pdbx_strand_id
1 'polypeptide(L)'
;MKFNTILKTTCYAVFFLLLISTTTQAGIITYKCQSGPMCIDERVNFGMVQIRCTDVNGDVLADWICEYEAEYTCKNTLTGQTRAAGFNPLSGSLCEKLCGPCKEGWK
;
A
#
# COMPACT_ATOMS: atom_id res chain seq x y z
N MET A 1 -50.90 -8.08 -3.47
CA MET A 1 -49.81 -8.14 -4.48
C MET A 1 -48.81 -6.98 -4.43
N LYS A 2 -49.18 -5.74 -4.08
CA LYS A 2 -48.26 -4.57 -4.11
C LYS A 2 -47.10 -4.60 -3.08
N PHE A 3 -47.27 -5.27 -1.95
CA PHE A 3 -46.25 -5.36 -0.89
C PHE A 3 -44.98 -6.11 -1.32
N ASN A 4 -45.13 -7.18 -2.11
CA ASN A 4 -44.00 -7.95 -2.64
C ASN A 4 -43.20 -7.19 -3.70
N THR A 5 -43.81 -6.24 -4.40
CA THR A 5 -43.11 -5.41 -5.38
C THR A 5 -42.23 -4.39 -4.67
N ILE A 6 -42.76 -3.69 -3.66
CA ILE A 6 -42.00 -2.69 -2.87
C ILE A 6 -40.80 -3.34 -2.18
N LEU A 7 -41.01 -4.49 -1.52
CA LEU A 7 -39.92 -5.20 -0.82
C LEU A 7 -38.79 -5.62 -1.76
N LYS A 8 -39.12 -6.07 -2.98
CA LYS A 8 -38.12 -6.42 -4.01
C LYS A 8 -37.35 -5.18 -4.47
N THR A 9 -38.05 -4.06 -4.74
CA THR A 9 -37.39 -2.82 -5.17
C THR A 9 -36.44 -2.27 -4.10
N THR A 10 -36.82 -2.35 -2.81
CA THR A 10 -35.95 -1.91 -1.71
C THR A 10 -34.73 -2.82 -1.57
N CYS A 11 -34.88 -4.14 -1.69
CA CYS A 11 -33.74 -5.07 -1.69
C CYS A 11 -32.78 -4.81 -2.85
N TYR A 12 -33.28 -4.56 -4.06
CA TYR A 12 -32.43 -4.22 -5.21
C TYR A 12 -31.69 -2.90 -5.00
N ALA A 13 -32.35 -1.88 -4.43
CA ALA A 13 -31.72 -0.60 -4.14
C ALA A 13 -30.61 -0.71 -3.09
N VAL A 14 -30.83 -1.48 -2.01
CA VAL A 14 -29.81 -1.72 -0.97
C VAL A 14 -28.62 -2.52 -1.53
N PHE A 15 -28.89 -3.54 -2.36
CA PHE A 15 -27.83 -4.31 -3.01
C PHE A 15 -27.01 -3.44 -3.98
N PHE A 16 -27.65 -2.54 -4.73
CA PHE A 16 -26.95 -1.60 -5.60
C PHE A 16 -26.10 -0.59 -4.82
N LEU A 17 -26.60 -0.09 -3.67
CA LEU A 17 -25.84 0.81 -2.80
C LEU A 17 -24.59 0.14 -2.19
N LEU A 18 -24.67 -1.16 -1.88
CA LEU A 18 -23.54 -1.95 -1.37
C LEU A 18 -22.46 -2.22 -2.43
N LEU A 19 -22.82 -2.28 -3.71
CA LEU A 19 -21.85 -2.48 -4.79
C LEU A 19 -20.99 -1.23 -5.05
N ILE A 20 -21.55 -0.04 -4.85
CA ILE A 20 -20.86 1.24 -5.12
C ILE A 20 -19.84 1.58 -4.02
N SER A 21 -19.87 0.89 -2.88
CA SER A 21 -18.99 1.19 -1.72
C SER A 21 -17.57 0.62 -1.83
N THR A 22 -17.25 -0.13 -2.89
CA THR A 22 -15.93 -0.75 -3.08
C THR A 22 -14.98 0.17 -3.85
N THR A 23 -14.63 1.33 -3.27
CA THR A 23 -13.56 2.15 -3.82
C THR A 23 -12.21 1.60 -3.37
N THR A 24 -11.43 1.07 -4.32
CA THR A 24 -10.03 0.73 -4.09
C THR A 24 -9.22 2.01 -3.88
N GLN A 25 -8.63 2.17 -2.70
CA GLN A 25 -7.78 3.32 -2.40
C GLN A 25 -6.37 3.07 -2.91
N ALA A 26 -6.11 3.53 -4.13
CA ALA A 26 -4.76 3.84 -4.57
C ALA A 26 -4.32 5.15 -3.89
N GLY A 27 -3.13 5.18 -3.30
CA GLY A 27 -2.68 6.35 -2.53
C GLY A 27 -1.16 6.42 -2.47
N ILE A 28 -0.63 7.63 -2.57
CA ILE A 28 0.81 7.89 -2.50
C ILE A 28 1.07 8.74 -1.27
N ILE A 29 1.97 8.28 -0.40
CA ILE A 29 2.48 9.03 0.74
C ILE A 29 3.99 9.15 0.56
N THR A 30 4.51 10.36 0.60
CA THR A 30 5.96 10.60 0.56
C THR A 30 6.43 10.98 1.95
N TYR A 31 7.34 10.17 2.49
CA TYR A 31 8.04 10.43 3.74
C TYR A 31 9.42 11.00 3.46
N LYS A 32 9.80 12.04 4.19
CA LYS A 32 11.14 12.63 4.09
C LYS A 32 11.93 12.39 5.37
N CYS A 33 13.18 11.95 5.21
CA CYS A 33 14.16 12.03 6.27
C CYS A 33 14.79 13.43 6.24
N GLN A 34 14.85 14.13 7.37
CA GLN A 34 15.07 15.59 7.47
C GLN A 34 16.32 16.12 6.74
N SER A 35 17.35 15.29 6.56
CA SER A 35 18.56 15.60 5.77
C SER A 35 19.06 14.38 5.00
N GLY A 36 18.14 13.51 4.59
CA GLY A 36 18.48 12.19 4.08
C GLY A 36 17.54 11.74 2.97
N PRO A 37 17.46 10.42 2.74
CA PRO A 37 16.66 9.87 1.66
C PRO A 37 15.17 10.18 1.83
N MET A 38 14.45 10.16 0.71
CA MET A 38 12.99 10.19 0.70
C MET A 38 12.48 8.78 0.43
N CYS A 39 11.34 8.44 1.04
CA CYS A 39 10.64 7.19 0.82
C CYS A 39 9.25 7.49 0.30
N ILE A 40 8.87 6.87 -0.81
CA ILE A 40 7.55 6.98 -1.40
C ILE A 40 6.84 5.65 -1.15
N ASP A 41 5.76 5.70 -0.37
CA ASP A 41 4.83 4.59 -0.11
C ASP A 41 3.62 4.75 -1.03
N GLU A 42 3.58 3.94 -2.08
CA GLU A 42 2.53 3.97 -3.08
C GLU A 42 1.69 2.68 -2.98
N ARG A 43 0.50 2.81 -2.40
CA ARG A 43 -0.49 1.73 -2.36
C ARG A 43 -1.13 1.64 -3.73
N VAL A 44 -0.83 0.56 -4.45
CA VAL A 44 -1.37 0.30 -5.78
C VAL A 44 -2.78 -0.28 -5.66
N ASN A 45 -2.98 -1.20 -4.72
CA ASN A 45 -4.28 -1.78 -4.37
C ASN A 45 -4.23 -2.35 -2.93
N PHE A 46 -5.30 -3.03 -2.49
CA PHE A 46 -5.35 -3.63 -1.14
C PHE A 46 -4.28 -4.70 -0.89
N GLY A 47 -3.84 -5.37 -1.94
CA GLY A 47 -2.90 -6.48 -1.91
C GLY A 47 -1.47 -6.11 -2.30
N MET A 48 -1.19 -4.86 -2.69
CA MET A 48 0.11 -4.46 -3.22
C MET A 48 0.49 -3.03 -2.85
N VAL A 49 1.71 -2.85 -2.38
CA VAL A 49 2.35 -1.53 -2.20
C VAL A 49 3.69 -1.49 -2.91
N GLN A 50 4.03 -0.35 -3.47
CA GLN A 50 5.33 -0.05 -4.00
C GLN A 50 6.05 0.92 -3.06
N ILE A 51 7.27 0.58 -2.64
CA ILE A 51 8.12 1.40 -1.80
C ILE A 51 9.34 1.84 -2.60
N ARG A 52 9.42 3.12 -2.93
CA ARG A 52 10.59 3.72 -3.61
C ARG A 52 11.43 4.50 -2.64
N CYS A 53 12.69 4.09 -2.50
CA CYS A 53 13.70 4.76 -1.71
C CYS A 53 14.54 5.62 -2.64
N THR A 54 14.62 6.91 -2.38
CA THR A 54 15.36 7.88 -3.20
C THR A 54 16.38 8.63 -2.35
N ASP A 55 17.48 9.06 -2.95
CA ASP A 55 18.45 9.91 -2.27
C ASP A 55 17.96 11.38 -2.17
N VAL A 56 18.84 12.27 -1.70
CA VAL A 56 18.54 13.71 -1.58
C VAL A 56 18.37 14.42 -2.93
N ASN A 57 18.91 13.85 -4.01
CA ASN A 57 18.83 14.38 -5.37
C ASN A 57 17.61 13.83 -6.12
N GLY A 58 16.94 12.80 -5.58
CA GLY A 58 15.80 12.12 -6.18
C GLY A 58 16.17 10.86 -6.97
N ASP A 59 17.44 10.43 -6.91
CA ASP A 59 17.89 9.20 -7.56
C ASP A 59 17.33 7.98 -6.82
N VAL A 60 16.76 7.03 -7.56
CA VAL A 60 16.17 5.83 -6.98
C VAL A 60 17.27 4.87 -6.53
N LEU A 61 17.37 4.69 -5.22
CA LEU A 61 18.32 3.78 -4.56
C LEU A 61 17.76 2.36 -4.46
N ALA A 62 16.45 2.24 -4.28
CA ALA A 62 15.74 0.98 -4.22
C ALA A 62 14.28 1.17 -4.62
N ASP A 63 13.72 0.17 -5.29
CA ASP A 63 12.30 0.14 -5.64
C ASP A 63 11.77 -1.25 -5.31
N TRP A 64 10.82 -1.31 -4.38
CA TRP A 64 10.30 -2.54 -3.83
C TRP A 64 8.83 -2.69 -4.15
N ILE A 65 8.45 -3.83 -4.72
CA ILE A 65 7.05 -4.24 -4.85
C ILE A 65 6.75 -5.26 -3.77
N CYS A 66 5.76 -4.96 -2.94
CA CYS A 66 5.36 -5.74 -1.78
C CYS A 66 3.93 -6.24 -1.96
N GLU A 67 3.74 -7.56 -1.91
CA GLU A 67 2.46 -8.23 -2.07
C GLU A 67 1.97 -8.81 -0.74
N TYR A 68 0.66 -8.70 -0.48
CA TYR A 68 0.01 -9.08 0.78
C TYR A 68 -1.02 -10.21 0.65
N GLU A 69 -1.43 -10.60 -0.57
CA GLU A 69 -2.62 -11.44 -0.77
C GLU A 69 -2.48 -12.89 -0.31
N ALA A 70 -1.27 -13.46 -0.33
CA ALA A 70 -1.04 -14.86 0.03
C ALA A 70 0.06 -15.01 1.10
N GLU A 71 1.25 -14.50 0.80
CA GLU A 71 2.38 -14.44 1.73
C GLU A 71 3.06 -13.10 1.56
N TYR A 72 3.36 -12.44 2.67
CA TYR A 72 3.95 -11.13 2.60
C TYR A 72 5.36 -11.18 2.02
N THR A 73 5.50 -10.68 0.79
CA THR A 73 6.76 -10.75 0.05
C THR A 73 7.06 -9.41 -0.59
N CYS A 74 8.29 -8.91 -0.38
CA CYS A 74 8.78 -7.73 -1.08
C CYS A 74 9.94 -8.07 -1.98
N LYS A 75 9.85 -7.64 -3.24
CA LYS A 75 10.88 -7.81 -4.24
C LYS A 75 11.42 -6.46 -4.70
N ASN A 76 12.73 -6.30 -4.61
CA ASN A 76 13.43 -5.15 -5.18
C ASN A 76 13.51 -5.33 -6.70
N THR A 77 12.90 -4.41 -7.45
CA THR A 77 12.83 -4.46 -8.91
C THR A 77 14.17 -4.12 -9.56
N LEU A 78 15.03 -3.35 -8.88
CA LEU A 78 16.35 -2.95 -9.37
C LEU A 78 17.40 -4.05 -9.18
N THR A 79 17.40 -4.71 -8.03
CA THR A 79 18.44 -5.70 -7.67
C THR A 79 17.97 -7.15 -7.78
N GLY A 80 16.66 -7.40 -7.84
CA GLY A 80 16.06 -8.73 -7.79
C GLY A 80 16.00 -9.34 -6.38
N GLN A 81 16.42 -8.62 -5.34
CA GLN A 81 16.40 -9.10 -3.96
C GLN A 81 14.95 -9.34 -3.49
N THR A 82 14.70 -10.48 -2.82
CA THR A 82 13.38 -10.80 -2.25
C THR A 82 13.43 -10.93 -0.72
N ARG A 83 12.39 -10.45 -0.03
CA ARG A 83 12.19 -10.56 1.42
C ARG A 83 10.79 -11.13 1.71
N ALA A 84 10.71 -12.40 2.11
CA ALA A 84 9.45 -13.12 2.36
C ALA A 84 9.32 -13.73 3.77
N ALA A 85 10.42 -13.85 4.54
CA ALA A 85 10.44 -14.52 5.84
C ALA A 85 10.91 -13.57 6.96
N GLY A 86 10.20 -13.57 8.10
CA GLY A 86 10.52 -12.73 9.27
C GLY A 86 10.29 -11.22 9.07
N PHE A 87 9.86 -10.82 7.87
CA PHE A 87 9.54 -9.44 7.56
C PHE A 87 8.06 -9.17 7.88
N ASN A 88 7.79 -8.46 8.99
CA ASN A 88 6.44 -8.09 9.38
C ASN A 88 6.15 -6.63 9.01
N PRO A 89 5.31 -6.36 7.99
CA PRO A 89 4.99 -5.01 7.53
C PRO A 89 4.17 -4.21 8.53
N LEU A 90 3.49 -4.91 9.46
CA LEU A 90 2.67 -4.30 10.49
C LEU A 90 3.48 -3.90 11.73
N SER A 91 4.77 -4.25 11.78
CA SER A 91 5.65 -3.98 12.93
C SER A 91 6.35 -2.62 12.89
N GLY A 92 6.03 -1.76 11.93
CA GLY A 92 6.64 -0.44 11.76
C GLY A 92 6.43 0.12 10.36
N SER A 93 7.11 1.22 10.04
CA SER A 93 7.05 1.80 8.69
C SER A 93 7.82 0.92 7.69
N LEU A 94 7.23 0.67 6.52
CA LEU A 94 7.89 -0.03 5.41
C LEU A 94 9.14 0.70 4.93
N CYS A 95 9.11 2.03 4.97
CA CYS A 95 10.26 2.87 4.66
C CYS A 95 11.45 2.54 5.57
N GLU A 96 11.22 2.39 6.88
CA GLU A 96 12.29 2.06 7.82
C GLU A 96 12.91 0.69 7.54
N LYS A 97 12.08 -0.28 7.15
CA LYS A 97 12.54 -1.65 6.92
C LYS A 97 13.20 -1.83 5.56
N LEU A 98 12.73 -1.13 4.54
CA LEU A 98 13.16 -1.31 3.15
C LEU A 98 14.17 -0.25 2.68
N CYS A 99 13.98 1.01 3.08
CA CYS A 99 14.90 2.11 2.80
C CYS A 99 15.97 2.30 3.88
N GLY A 100 15.80 1.64 5.04
CA GLY A 100 16.70 1.73 6.18
C GLY A 100 16.25 2.74 7.23
N PRO A 101 16.94 2.78 8.38
CA PRO A 101 16.57 3.63 9.50
C PRO A 101 16.80 5.12 9.17
N CYS A 102 15.80 5.96 9.45
CA CYS A 102 15.98 7.41 9.52
C CYS A 102 16.12 7.80 11.00
N LYS A 103 17.30 8.31 11.41
CA LYS A 103 17.60 8.64 12.82
C LYS A 103 16.61 9.63 13.44
N GLU A 104 16.06 10.52 12.64
CA GLU A 104 15.13 11.57 13.08
C GLU A 104 13.66 11.19 12.87
N GLY A 105 13.41 9.95 12.42
CA GLY A 105 12.10 9.44 12.05
C GLY A 105 11.67 9.84 10.64
N TRP A 106 10.89 8.98 10.00
CA TRP A 106 10.23 9.28 8.73
C TRP A 106 9.04 10.20 9.00
N LYS A 107 9.02 11.38 8.35
CA LYS A 107 7.97 12.41 8.51
C LYS A 107 7.24 12.67 7.21
#